data_AF-A0A9D5MLW4-F1
#
_entry.id   AF-A0A9D5MLW4-F1
#
_cell.length_a   1.000
_cell.length_b   1.000
_cell.length_c   1.000
_cell.angle_alpha   90.00
_cell.angle_beta   90.00
_cell.angle_gamma   90.00
#
_symmetry.space_group_name_H-M   'P 1'
#
loop_
_entity.id
_entity.type
_entity.pdbx_description
1 polymer ?
#
loop_
_entity_poly.entity_id
_entity_poly.type
_entity_poly.pdbx_seq_one_letter_code
_entity_poly.pdbx_strand_id
1 'polypeptide(L)'
;MSLSIIVQQMGVICLLVSIGILLQKNGTVDGITSKKVSAIVVDICNPALIMASILGGNITATHKDLLYAAGLGVAFYAVLVVIGFVLPVLLHVQTDKRKFYNLMCVYTNTGFLGIPVAKAILPPNAILYVIVINIFYSLLFYTHGVTVLGSDSDSPEEKSSSLKNIITPGTIMAVLSLVVFWFNVTLPPILANTIEYVGNSTVFLSMLLLGVSIARSSFMSSLKEWRIWVFIVLRMIILPIIVVIIMKGMSFDKTAILGMCLMAAVPVGNLPMIQAEKKGMDTSVLASAIAVTTVVSVVTITVLIAVATAVL
;
A
#
# COMPACT_ATOMS: atom_id res chain seq x y z
N MET A 1 -19.20 -16.01 4.02
CA MET A 1 -17.93 -16.18 4.77
C MET A 1 -16.89 -15.13 4.39
N SER A 2 -16.72 -14.77 3.11
CA SER A 2 -15.78 -13.71 2.67
C SER A 2 -16.21 -12.30 3.09
N LEU A 3 -17.49 -11.93 2.93
CA LEU A 3 -17.98 -10.59 3.27
C LEU A 3 -17.83 -10.26 4.76
N SER A 4 -18.12 -11.21 5.65
CA SER A 4 -17.98 -11.00 7.10
C SER A 4 -16.55 -10.71 7.51
N ILE A 5 -15.56 -11.36 6.87
CA ILE A 5 -14.14 -11.14 7.16
C ILE A 5 -13.71 -9.76 6.66
N ILE A 6 -14.15 -9.36 5.46
CA ILE A 6 -13.87 -8.01 4.94
C ILE A 6 -14.47 -6.97 5.87
N VAL A 7 -15.76 -7.09 6.22
CA VAL A 7 -16.44 -6.15 7.14
C VAL A 7 -15.75 -6.10 8.50
N GLN A 8 -15.31 -7.23 9.05
CA GLN A 8 -14.57 -7.29 10.31
C GLN A 8 -13.25 -6.52 10.22
N GLN A 9 -12.46 -6.73 9.16
CA GLN A 9 -11.20 -6.02 8.97
C GLN A 9 -11.39 -4.51 8.80
N MET A 10 -12.47 -4.12 8.14
CA MET A 10 -12.86 -2.71 8.00
C MET A 10 -13.28 -2.12 9.35
N GLY A 11 -14.03 -2.87 10.15
CA GLY A 11 -14.38 -2.49 11.51
C GLY A 11 -13.13 -2.22 12.36
N VAL A 12 -12.14 -3.11 12.31
CA VAL A 12 -10.86 -2.92 13.01
C VAL A 12 -10.16 -1.64 12.54
N ILE A 13 -10.02 -1.43 11.22
CA ILE A 13 -9.39 -0.21 10.68
C ILE A 13 -10.14 1.05 11.15
N CYS A 14 -11.47 1.07 11.08
CA CYS A 14 -12.29 2.19 11.53
C CYS A 14 -12.10 2.51 13.02
N LEU A 15 -12.02 1.48 13.88
CA LEU A 15 -11.76 1.66 15.31
C LEU A 15 -10.35 2.26 15.55
N LEU A 16 -9.33 1.74 14.85
CA LEU A 16 -7.96 2.26 14.97
C LEU A 16 -7.84 3.71 14.49
N VAL A 17 -8.50 4.05 13.39
CA VAL A 17 -8.57 5.43 12.88
C VAL A 17 -9.30 6.34 13.88
N SER A 18 -10.37 5.85 14.49
CA SER A 18 -11.13 6.61 15.50
C SER A 18 -10.27 6.97 16.72
N ILE A 19 -9.38 6.08 17.15
CA ILE A 19 -8.40 6.38 18.21
C ILE A 19 -7.52 7.58 17.80
N GLY A 20 -7.01 7.59 16.57
CA GLY A 20 -6.22 8.72 16.06
C GLY A 20 -6.99 10.05 16.03
N ILE A 21 -8.26 10.01 15.63
CA ILE A 21 -9.14 11.20 15.65
C ILE A 21 -9.32 11.73 17.08
N LEU A 22 -9.56 10.85 18.05
CA LEU A 22 -9.74 11.23 19.45
C LEU A 22 -8.46 11.82 20.05
N LEU A 23 -7.31 11.20 19.80
CA LEU A 23 -6.01 11.69 20.28
C LEU A 23 -5.65 13.06 19.71
N GLN A 24 -5.99 13.31 18.44
CA GLN A 24 -5.80 14.63 17.82
C GLN A 24 -6.74 15.69 18.41
N LYS A 25 -8.01 15.34 18.64
CA LYS A 25 -9.00 16.26 19.22
C LYS A 25 -8.68 16.62 20.67
N ASN A 26 -8.12 15.69 21.42
CA ASN A 26 -7.71 15.91 22.81
C ASN A 26 -6.32 16.58 22.92
N GLY A 27 -5.67 16.89 21.79
CA GLY A 27 -4.35 17.52 21.77
C GLY A 27 -3.19 16.62 22.19
N THR A 28 -3.43 15.32 22.42
CA THR A 28 -2.38 14.35 22.79
C THR A 28 -1.40 14.12 21.65
N VAL A 29 -1.92 14.10 20.42
CA VAL A 29 -1.10 14.07 19.21
C VAL A 29 -1.31 15.39 18.49
N ASP A 30 -0.27 16.21 18.44
CA ASP A 30 -0.22 17.46 17.69
C ASP A 30 0.58 17.27 16.39
N GLY A 31 0.76 18.35 15.61
CA GLY A 31 1.50 18.29 14.35
C GLY A 31 2.99 17.93 14.50
N ILE A 32 3.59 18.25 15.65
CA ILE A 32 4.98 17.87 15.94
C ILE A 32 5.05 16.37 16.24
N THR A 33 4.14 15.88 17.06
CA THR A 33 4.05 14.47 17.44
C THR A 33 3.72 13.61 16.22
N SER A 34 2.76 14.01 15.37
CA SER A 34 2.42 13.28 14.14
C SER A 34 3.63 13.14 13.22
N LYS A 35 4.42 14.20 13.04
CA LYS A 35 5.64 14.18 12.23
C LYS A 35 6.71 13.24 12.80
N LYS A 36 6.94 13.27 14.12
CA LYS A 36 7.89 12.37 14.80
C LYS A 36 7.45 10.91 14.73
N VAL A 37 6.17 10.62 14.99
CA VAL A 37 5.61 9.27 14.87
C VAL A 37 5.69 8.79 13.42
N SER A 38 5.45 9.67 12.44
CA SER A 38 5.60 9.33 11.01
C SER A 38 7.02 8.93 10.66
N ALA A 39 8.05 9.60 11.22
CA ALA A 39 9.43 9.20 11.05
C ALA A 39 9.71 7.80 11.64
N ILE A 40 9.21 7.52 12.85
CA ILE A 40 9.32 6.18 13.46
C ILE A 40 8.69 5.11 12.56
N VAL A 41 7.51 5.38 12.02
CA VAL A 41 6.82 4.43 11.13
C VAL A 41 7.60 4.18 9.85
N VAL A 42 8.05 5.24 9.17
CA VAL A 42 8.73 5.12 7.87
C VAL A 42 10.13 4.52 8.01
N ASP A 43 10.87 4.89 9.05
CA ASP A 43 12.30 4.58 9.16
C ASP A 43 12.58 3.33 10.00
N ILE A 44 11.62 2.88 10.82
CA ILE A 44 11.81 1.77 11.76
C ILE A 44 10.71 0.71 11.61
N CYS A 45 9.45 1.08 11.85
CA CYS A 45 8.36 0.10 11.92
C CYS A 45 8.10 -0.58 10.57
N ASN A 46 7.91 0.21 9.51
CA ASN A 46 7.62 -0.34 8.18
C ASN A 46 8.80 -1.15 7.60
N PRO A 47 10.08 -0.72 7.71
CA PRO A 47 11.22 -1.56 7.38
C PRO A 47 11.23 -2.92 8.10
N ALA A 48 10.90 -2.94 9.40
CA ALA A 48 10.77 -4.20 10.15
C ALA A 48 9.58 -5.05 9.65
N LEU A 49 8.43 -4.42 9.34
CA LEU A 49 7.26 -5.11 8.81
C LEU A 49 7.54 -5.82 7.48
N ILE A 50 8.34 -5.22 6.60
CA ILE A 50 8.72 -5.83 5.31
C ILE A 50 9.45 -7.15 5.54
N MET A 51 10.33 -7.21 6.55
CA MET A 51 11.03 -8.45 6.92
C MET A 51 10.13 -9.43 7.66
N ALA A 52 9.33 -8.96 8.62
CA ALA A 52 8.37 -9.79 9.34
C ALA A 52 7.40 -10.53 8.39
N SER A 53 6.98 -9.87 7.30
CA SER A 53 6.06 -10.43 6.29
C SER A 53 6.62 -11.69 5.60
N ILE A 54 7.94 -11.82 5.52
CA ILE A 54 8.61 -12.97 4.90
C ILE A 54 8.85 -14.07 5.93
N LEU A 55 9.23 -13.71 7.16
CA LEU A 55 9.46 -14.65 8.24
C LEU A 55 8.20 -15.41 8.64
N GLY A 56 7.04 -14.75 8.63
CA GLY A 56 5.75 -15.38 8.94
C GLY A 56 5.08 -16.10 7.76
N GLY A 57 5.74 -16.13 6.59
CA GLY A 57 5.11 -16.53 5.33
C GLY A 57 4.87 -18.03 5.15
N ASN A 58 5.64 -18.91 5.79
CA ASN A 58 5.63 -20.38 5.54
C ASN A 58 5.40 -20.73 4.07
N ILE A 59 6.09 -20.04 3.16
CA ILE A 59 5.85 -20.15 1.72
C ILE A 59 6.66 -21.33 1.20
N THR A 60 6.01 -22.46 0.98
CA THR A 60 6.57 -23.55 0.20
C THR A 60 6.34 -23.26 -1.29
N ALA A 61 7.28 -22.56 -1.92
CA ALA A 61 7.24 -22.28 -3.36
C ALA A 61 8.58 -22.64 -4.01
N THR A 62 8.55 -23.12 -5.25
CA THR A 62 9.77 -23.38 -6.00
C THR A 62 10.38 -22.04 -6.44
N HIS A 63 11.70 -22.00 -6.64
CA HIS A 63 12.36 -20.84 -7.26
C HIS A 63 11.72 -20.41 -8.60
N LYS A 64 11.19 -21.37 -9.37
CA LYS A 64 10.44 -21.09 -10.61
C LYS A 64 9.15 -20.32 -10.36
N ASP A 65 8.36 -20.74 -9.37
CA ASP A 65 7.10 -20.08 -9.00
C ASP A 65 7.38 -18.67 -8.47
N LEU A 66 8.47 -18.53 -7.72
CA LEU A 66 8.93 -17.23 -7.24
C LEU A 66 9.33 -16.28 -8.37
N LEU A 67 10.13 -16.75 -9.33
CA LEU A 67 10.51 -15.95 -10.50
C LEU A 67 9.30 -15.57 -11.35
N TYR A 68 8.35 -16.49 -11.49
CA TYR A 68 7.10 -16.24 -12.21
C TYR A 68 6.25 -15.16 -11.52
N ALA A 69 6.01 -15.30 -10.22
CA ALA A 69 5.32 -14.29 -9.42
C ALA A 69 6.06 -12.95 -9.42
N ALA A 70 7.39 -12.97 -9.42
CA ALA A 70 8.22 -11.76 -9.49
C ALA A 70 8.09 -11.05 -10.85
N GLY A 71 8.09 -11.79 -11.95
CA GLY A 71 7.83 -11.23 -13.29
C GLY A 71 6.46 -10.56 -13.37
N LEU A 72 5.42 -11.20 -12.81
CA LEU A 72 4.08 -10.62 -12.70
C LEU A 72 4.06 -9.35 -11.83
N GLY A 73 4.75 -9.37 -10.69
CA GLY A 73 4.88 -8.20 -9.81
C GLY A 73 5.54 -7.02 -10.49
N VAL A 74 6.64 -7.24 -11.21
CA VAL A 74 7.34 -6.21 -11.99
C VAL A 74 6.43 -5.63 -13.07
N ALA A 75 5.77 -6.48 -13.86
CA ALA A 75 4.85 -6.03 -14.89
C ALA A 75 3.69 -5.21 -14.32
N PHE A 76 3.10 -5.69 -13.23
CA PHE A 76 2.00 -5.02 -12.54
C PHE A 76 2.40 -3.62 -12.06
N TYR A 77 3.53 -3.49 -11.36
CA TYR A 77 3.98 -2.19 -10.90
C TYR A 77 4.46 -1.28 -12.03
N ALA A 78 5.07 -1.80 -13.09
CA ALA A 78 5.43 -1.00 -14.26
C ALA A 78 4.18 -0.34 -14.88
N VAL A 79 3.10 -1.12 -15.05
CA VAL A 79 1.81 -0.60 -15.52
C VAL A 79 1.24 0.44 -14.54
N LEU A 80 1.26 0.16 -13.23
CA LEU A 80 0.77 1.12 -12.24
C LEU A 80 1.55 2.42 -12.24
N VAL A 81 2.88 2.39 -12.39
CA VAL A 81 3.72 3.58 -12.47
C VAL A 81 3.36 4.41 -13.69
N VAL A 82 3.19 3.79 -14.87
CA VAL A 82 2.74 4.49 -16.08
C VAL A 82 1.37 5.13 -15.87
N ILE A 83 0.39 4.37 -15.36
CA ILE A 83 -0.95 4.91 -15.06
C ILE A 83 -0.84 6.05 -14.02
N GLY A 84 0.01 5.91 -13.02
CA GLY A 84 0.24 6.92 -11.99
C GLY A 84 0.77 8.25 -12.56
N PHE A 85 1.51 8.24 -13.66
CA PHE A 85 1.93 9.48 -14.34
C PHE A 85 0.87 10.02 -15.31
N VAL A 86 0.17 9.14 -16.02
CA VAL A 86 -0.80 9.52 -17.06
C VAL A 86 -2.13 10.00 -16.46
N LEU A 87 -2.67 9.26 -15.48
CA LEU A 87 -4.00 9.47 -14.95
C LEU A 87 -4.20 10.86 -14.29
N PRO A 88 -3.26 11.39 -13.48
CA PRO A 88 -3.42 12.73 -12.92
C PRO A 88 -3.43 13.84 -13.98
N VAL A 89 -2.69 13.64 -15.08
CA VAL A 89 -2.66 14.59 -16.21
C VAL A 89 -3.97 14.54 -16.97
N LEU A 90 -4.48 13.34 -17.27
CA LEU A 90 -5.76 13.13 -17.96
C LEU A 90 -6.95 13.72 -17.19
N LEU A 91 -6.93 13.59 -15.86
CA LEU A 91 -7.95 14.15 -14.97
C LEU A 91 -7.81 15.66 -14.72
N HIS A 92 -6.84 16.32 -15.37
CA HIS A 92 -6.53 17.74 -15.18
C HIS A 92 -6.37 18.09 -13.69
N VAL A 93 -5.66 17.24 -12.94
CA VAL A 93 -5.33 17.49 -11.53
C VAL A 93 -4.34 18.64 -11.45
N GLN A 94 -4.54 19.52 -10.47
CA GLN A 94 -3.65 20.64 -10.17
C GLN A 94 -2.21 20.12 -9.94
N THR A 95 -1.22 20.83 -10.47
CA THR A 95 0.18 20.35 -10.55
C THR A 95 0.75 19.95 -9.18
N ASP A 96 0.44 20.71 -8.14
CA ASP A 96 0.80 20.48 -6.73
C ASP A 96 0.25 19.15 -6.17
N LYS A 97 -0.89 18.71 -6.67
CA LYS A 97 -1.58 17.47 -6.22
C LYS A 97 -1.28 16.26 -7.09
N ARG A 98 -0.66 16.43 -8.27
CA ARG A 98 -0.37 15.31 -9.20
C ARG A 98 0.47 14.23 -8.55
N LYS A 99 1.47 14.60 -7.74
CA LYS A 99 2.30 13.66 -6.99
C LYS A 99 1.46 12.78 -6.07
N PHE A 100 0.47 13.35 -5.38
CA PHE A 100 -0.42 12.56 -4.51
C PHE A 100 -1.26 11.59 -5.33
N TYR A 101 -1.84 12.01 -6.45
CA TYR A 101 -2.61 11.11 -7.32
C TYR A 101 -1.76 10.00 -7.94
N ASN A 102 -0.51 10.30 -8.31
CA ASN A 102 0.45 9.26 -8.72
C ASN A 102 0.65 8.23 -7.61
N LEU A 103 0.96 8.67 -6.39
CA LEU A 103 1.21 7.76 -5.29
C LEU A 103 -0.04 6.95 -4.91
N MET A 104 -1.22 7.56 -4.92
CA MET A 104 -2.48 6.86 -4.66
C MET A 104 -2.79 5.78 -5.71
N CYS A 105 -2.29 5.98 -6.95
CA CYS A 105 -2.46 5.02 -8.04
C CYS A 105 -1.52 3.83 -7.88
N VAL A 106 -0.25 4.09 -7.54
CA VAL A 106 0.80 3.07 -7.47
C VAL A 106 0.78 2.32 -6.14
N TYR A 107 0.52 3.03 -5.04
CA TYR A 107 0.70 2.52 -3.69
C TYR A 107 -0.63 2.31 -2.98
N THR A 108 -0.97 1.04 -2.84
CA THR A 108 -2.27 0.56 -2.38
C THR A 108 -2.06 -0.21 -1.07
N ASN A 109 -3.13 -0.55 -0.37
CA ASN A 109 -3.05 -1.23 0.92
C ASN A 109 -2.86 -2.75 0.74
N THR A 110 -1.76 -3.14 0.11
CA THR A 110 -1.42 -4.55 -0.19
C THR A 110 -1.05 -5.31 1.08
N GLY A 111 -0.31 -4.67 2.00
CA GLY A 111 0.17 -5.29 3.23
C GLY A 111 -0.93 -5.47 4.26
N PHE A 112 -1.50 -4.38 4.75
CA PHE A 112 -2.42 -4.43 5.91
C PHE A 112 -3.80 -4.98 5.57
N LEU A 113 -4.28 -4.73 4.36
CA LEU A 113 -5.61 -5.17 3.93
C LEU A 113 -5.51 -6.31 2.92
N GLY A 114 -4.61 -6.22 1.95
CA GLY A 114 -4.44 -7.25 0.93
C GLY A 114 -4.08 -8.61 1.51
N ILE A 115 -3.08 -8.73 2.38
CA ILE A 115 -2.65 -10.02 2.93
C ILE A 115 -3.77 -10.70 3.76
N PRO A 116 -4.40 -10.04 4.76
CA PRO A 116 -5.44 -10.70 5.55
C PRO A 116 -6.67 -11.08 4.73
N VAL A 117 -7.09 -10.21 3.79
CA VAL A 117 -8.22 -10.52 2.90
C VAL A 117 -7.87 -11.68 1.97
N ALA A 118 -6.64 -11.72 1.42
CA ALA A 118 -6.19 -12.81 0.58
C ALA A 118 -6.24 -14.16 1.31
N LYS A 119 -5.70 -14.22 2.54
CA LYS A 119 -5.72 -15.43 3.37
C LYS A 119 -7.13 -15.93 3.68
N ALA A 120 -8.11 -15.04 3.66
CA ALA A 120 -9.49 -15.35 3.99
C ALA A 120 -10.33 -15.85 2.81
N ILE A 121 -10.05 -15.38 1.59
CA ILE A 121 -10.94 -15.58 0.44
C ILE A 121 -10.28 -16.24 -0.77
N LEU A 122 -8.95 -16.27 -0.83
CA LEU A 122 -8.22 -16.84 -1.96
C LEU A 122 -7.72 -18.26 -1.64
N PRO A 123 -7.47 -19.08 -2.68
CA PRO A 123 -6.77 -20.35 -2.51
C PRO A 123 -5.39 -20.14 -1.85
N PRO A 124 -4.90 -21.09 -1.02
CA PRO A 124 -3.62 -20.93 -0.32
C PRO A 124 -2.43 -20.58 -1.22
N ASN A 125 -2.39 -21.15 -2.43
CA ASN A 125 -1.32 -20.91 -3.40
C ASN A 125 -1.30 -19.46 -3.93
N ALA A 126 -2.41 -18.72 -3.82
CA ALA A 126 -2.48 -17.33 -4.26
C ALA A 126 -1.67 -16.39 -3.38
N ILE A 127 -1.38 -16.80 -2.13
CA ILE A 127 -0.65 -16.00 -1.15
C ILE A 127 0.76 -15.66 -1.62
N LEU A 128 1.39 -16.52 -2.43
CA LEU A 128 2.68 -16.23 -3.04
C LEU A 128 2.65 -14.91 -3.82
N TYR A 129 1.67 -14.73 -4.72
CA TYR A 129 1.53 -13.53 -5.55
C TYR A 129 1.30 -12.27 -4.70
N VAL A 130 0.51 -12.40 -3.64
CA VAL A 130 0.21 -11.30 -2.70
C VAL A 130 1.46 -10.84 -1.95
N ILE A 131 2.23 -11.77 -1.41
CA ILE A 131 3.46 -11.45 -0.67
C ILE A 131 4.50 -10.86 -1.61
N VAL A 132 4.68 -11.44 -2.80
CA VAL A 132 5.61 -10.93 -3.81
C VAL A 132 5.23 -9.50 -4.20
N ILE A 133 3.96 -9.21 -4.48
CA ILE A 133 3.49 -7.84 -4.73
C ILE A 133 3.83 -6.92 -3.57
N ASN A 134 3.62 -7.35 -2.32
CA ASN A 134 3.93 -6.52 -1.15
C ASN A 134 5.43 -6.25 -0.97
N ILE A 135 6.30 -7.16 -1.40
CA ILE A 135 7.75 -6.92 -1.40
C ILE A 135 8.11 -5.88 -2.48
N PHE A 136 7.58 -6.01 -3.69
CA PHE A 136 7.80 -5.03 -4.76
C PHE A 136 7.23 -3.65 -4.41
N TYR A 137 6.04 -3.61 -3.82
CA TYR A 137 5.44 -2.41 -3.25
C TYR A 137 6.46 -1.66 -2.38
N SER A 138 7.07 -2.40 -1.46
CA SER A 138 7.96 -1.84 -0.46
C SER A 138 9.23 -1.29 -1.09
N LEU A 139 9.87 -2.07 -1.98
CA LEU A 139 11.06 -1.65 -2.70
C LEU A 139 10.79 -0.42 -3.58
N LEU A 140 9.67 -0.42 -4.31
CA LEU A 140 9.28 0.70 -5.17
C LEU A 140 8.91 1.94 -4.37
N PHE A 141 8.24 1.78 -3.22
CA PHE A 141 7.86 2.91 -2.39
C PHE A 141 9.07 3.72 -1.94
N TYR A 142 10.10 3.05 -1.42
CA TYR A 142 11.31 3.72 -0.94
C TYR A 142 12.25 4.21 -2.05
N THR A 143 12.03 3.81 -3.31
CA THR A 143 12.78 4.27 -4.48
C THR A 143 11.96 5.32 -5.25
N HIS A 144 10.96 4.89 -6.02
CA HIS A 144 10.06 5.73 -6.80
C HIS A 144 9.17 6.63 -5.92
N GLY A 145 8.52 6.10 -4.88
CA GLY A 145 7.53 6.84 -4.10
C GLY A 145 8.12 8.02 -3.32
N VAL A 146 9.25 7.80 -2.65
CA VAL A 146 9.98 8.84 -1.92
C VAL A 146 10.50 9.93 -2.87
N THR A 147 10.93 9.54 -4.08
CA THR A 147 11.41 10.46 -5.13
C THR A 147 10.28 11.31 -5.69
N VAL A 148 9.12 10.73 -6.00
CA VAL A 148 7.93 11.47 -6.45
C VAL A 148 7.44 12.46 -5.39
N LEU A 149 7.55 12.12 -4.11
CA LEU A 149 7.26 13.09 -3.04
C LEU A 149 8.33 14.17 -2.90
N GLY A 150 9.56 13.92 -3.33
CA GLY A 150 10.69 14.85 -3.18
C GLY A 150 10.90 15.81 -4.34
N SER A 151 10.15 15.70 -5.44
CA SER A 151 10.41 16.42 -6.69
C SER A 151 10.21 17.94 -6.65
N ASP A 152 9.61 18.48 -5.59
CA ASP A 152 9.25 19.89 -5.47
C ASP A 152 10.35 20.77 -4.85
N SER A 153 11.54 20.22 -4.57
CA SER A 153 12.68 21.08 -4.21
C SER A 153 13.28 21.74 -5.46
N ASP A 154 13.20 23.08 -5.50
CA ASP A 154 13.70 23.91 -6.59
C ASP A 154 15.24 24.01 -6.64
N SER A 155 15.96 23.43 -5.67
CA SER A 155 17.42 23.46 -5.62
C SER A 155 18.06 22.28 -6.41
N PRO A 156 18.93 22.55 -7.40
CA PRO A 156 19.67 21.52 -8.14
C PRO A 156 20.53 20.61 -7.26
N GLU A 157 21.00 21.12 -6.12
CA GLU A 157 21.82 20.38 -5.14
C GLU A 157 21.01 19.29 -4.39
N GLU A 158 19.72 19.51 -4.13
CA GLU A 158 18.86 18.50 -3.48
C GLU A 158 18.37 17.42 -4.47
N LYS A 159 18.25 17.74 -5.76
CA LYS A 159 17.95 16.73 -6.81
C LYS A 159 19.11 15.74 -6.98
N SER A 160 20.36 16.18 -6.88
CA SER A 160 21.53 15.28 -6.84
C SER A 160 21.59 14.42 -5.56
N SER A 161 21.04 14.92 -4.45
CA SER A 161 20.85 14.16 -3.20
C SER A 161 19.76 13.07 -3.36
N SER A 162 18.82 13.23 -4.29
CA SER A 162 17.69 12.30 -4.48
C SER A 162 18.10 10.89 -4.90
N LEU A 163 19.24 10.71 -5.60
CA LEU A 163 19.82 9.37 -5.88
C LEU A 163 20.54 8.77 -4.67
N LYS A 164 21.23 9.60 -3.85
CA LYS A 164 21.79 9.17 -2.56
C LYS A 164 20.70 8.84 -1.53
N ASN A 165 19.53 9.47 -1.65
CA ASN A 165 18.34 9.25 -0.82
C ASN A 165 17.56 7.97 -1.16
N ILE A 166 17.98 7.20 -2.17
CA ILE A 166 17.38 5.88 -2.46
C ILE A 166 17.82 4.85 -1.40
N ILE A 167 18.98 5.02 -0.78
CA ILE A 167 19.45 4.15 0.30
C ILE A 167 18.79 4.61 1.60
N THR A 168 17.57 4.15 1.83
CA THR A 168 16.84 4.34 3.08
C THR A 168 16.83 3.05 3.89
N PRO A 169 16.55 3.09 5.21
CA PRO A 169 16.30 1.89 6.00
C PRO A 169 15.28 0.96 5.35
N GLY A 170 14.24 1.52 4.72
CA GLY A 170 13.23 0.76 3.99
C GLY A 170 13.77 0.04 2.75
N THR A 171 14.61 0.70 1.94
CA THR A 171 15.24 0.07 0.77
C THR A 171 16.20 -1.04 1.20
N ILE A 172 17.02 -0.79 2.22
CA ILE A 172 17.96 -1.77 2.78
C ILE A 172 17.19 -3.00 3.26
N MET A 173 16.14 -2.79 4.06
CA MET A 173 15.33 -3.89 4.58
C MET A 173 14.58 -4.64 3.49
N ALA A 174 14.05 -3.95 2.47
CA ALA A 174 13.40 -4.62 1.33
C ALA A 174 14.38 -5.53 0.56
N VAL A 175 15.61 -5.08 0.34
CA VAL A 175 16.65 -5.90 -0.31
C VAL A 175 17.07 -7.07 0.59
N LEU A 176 17.32 -6.83 1.88
CA LEU A 176 17.64 -7.90 2.84
C LEU A 176 16.52 -8.94 2.93
N SER A 177 15.28 -8.49 2.94
CA SER A 177 14.08 -9.33 2.89
C SER A 177 14.07 -10.25 1.67
N LEU A 178 14.37 -9.74 0.47
CA LEU A 178 14.49 -10.55 -0.74
C LEU A 178 15.61 -11.59 -0.63
N VAL A 179 16.77 -11.22 -0.08
CA VAL A 179 17.89 -12.15 0.14
C VAL A 179 17.52 -13.25 1.12
N VAL A 180 16.93 -12.90 2.27
CA VAL A 180 16.46 -13.86 3.27
C VAL A 180 15.44 -14.82 2.66
N PHE A 181 14.53 -14.31 1.85
CA PHE A 181 13.52 -15.13 1.18
C PHE A 181 14.12 -16.07 0.13
N TRP A 182 15.03 -15.58 -0.70
CA TRP A 182 15.65 -16.37 -1.77
C TRP A 182 16.52 -17.50 -1.23
N PHE A 183 17.31 -17.23 -0.19
CA PHE A 183 18.21 -18.24 0.40
C PHE A 183 17.55 -19.05 1.53
N ASN A 184 16.27 -18.81 1.82
CA ASN A 184 15.53 -19.44 2.92
C ASN A 184 16.30 -19.37 4.25
N VAL A 185 16.83 -18.19 4.57
CA VAL A 185 17.67 -17.97 5.75
C VAL A 185 16.82 -17.96 7.01
N THR A 186 17.14 -18.84 7.96
CA THR A 186 16.51 -18.84 9.28
C THR A 186 17.20 -17.85 10.21
N LEU A 187 16.46 -16.87 10.71
CA LEU A 187 16.96 -15.92 11.71
C LEU A 187 16.85 -16.52 13.12
N PRO A 188 17.80 -16.20 14.02
CA PRO A 188 17.67 -16.53 15.45
C PRO A 188 16.37 -15.98 16.05
N PRO A 189 15.72 -16.69 16.98
CA PRO A 189 14.43 -16.28 17.55
C PRO A 189 14.42 -14.86 18.13
N ILE A 190 15.52 -14.44 18.75
CA ILE A 190 15.67 -13.10 19.33
C ILE A 190 15.49 -12.00 18.25
N LEU A 191 16.13 -12.17 17.10
CA LEU A 191 16.04 -11.22 15.98
C LEU A 191 14.67 -11.28 15.33
N ALA A 192 14.19 -12.49 15.03
CA ALA A 192 12.89 -12.70 14.39
C ALA A 192 11.75 -12.07 15.22
N ASN A 193 11.70 -12.35 16.53
CA ASN A 193 10.67 -11.82 17.43
C ASN A 193 10.77 -10.30 17.56
N THR A 194 11.98 -9.74 17.61
CA THR A 194 12.17 -8.28 17.69
C THR A 194 11.66 -7.59 16.43
N ILE A 195 12.01 -8.13 15.25
CA ILE A 195 11.52 -7.63 13.96
C ILE A 195 9.99 -7.71 13.91
N GLU A 196 9.40 -8.80 14.40
CA GLU A 196 7.95 -8.97 14.45
C GLU A 196 7.27 -7.97 15.39
N TYR A 197 7.78 -7.78 16.62
CA TYR A 197 7.21 -6.79 17.55
C TYR A 197 7.25 -5.36 16.97
N VAL A 198 8.38 -4.97 16.38
CA VAL A 198 8.53 -3.65 15.75
C VAL A 198 7.62 -3.55 14.52
N GLY A 199 7.58 -4.58 13.67
CA GLY A 199 6.75 -4.63 12.47
C GLY A 199 5.26 -4.54 12.77
N ASN A 200 4.77 -5.25 13.79
CA ASN A 200 3.36 -5.27 14.17
C ASN A 200 2.84 -3.90 14.65
N SER A 201 3.72 -3.05 15.21
CA SER A 201 3.35 -1.68 15.59
C SER A 201 2.98 -0.79 14.39
N THR A 202 3.47 -1.11 13.18
CA THR A 202 3.26 -0.32 11.96
C THR A 202 1.78 -0.15 11.65
N VAL A 203 0.97 -1.21 11.82
CA VAL A 203 -0.48 -1.17 11.53
C VAL A 203 -1.15 -0.12 12.41
N PHE A 204 -0.96 -0.23 13.73
CA PHE A 204 -1.56 0.64 14.72
C PHE A 204 -1.16 2.11 14.47
N LEU A 205 0.15 2.37 14.37
CA LEU A 205 0.65 3.72 14.17
C LEU A 205 0.20 4.32 12.83
N SER A 206 0.12 3.51 11.77
CA SER A 206 -0.37 3.97 10.46
C SER A 206 -1.83 4.39 10.49
N MET A 207 -2.69 3.63 11.17
CA MET A 207 -4.11 3.95 11.29
C MET A 207 -4.35 5.12 12.24
N LEU A 208 -3.56 5.23 13.31
CA LEU A 208 -3.56 6.39 14.20
C LEU A 208 -3.21 7.67 13.43
N LEU A 209 -2.14 7.66 12.63
CA LEU A 209 -1.73 8.81 11.81
C LEU A 209 -2.77 9.17 10.75
N LEU A 210 -3.45 8.19 10.18
CA LEU A 210 -4.58 8.43 9.27
C LEU A 210 -5.72 9.15 10.00
N GLY A 211 -6.08 8.72 11.21
CA GLY A 211 -7.08 9.39 12.04
C GLY A 211 -6.70 10.82 12.40
N VAL A 212 -5.44 11.05 12.76
CA VAL A 212 -4.87 12.38 13.02
C VAL A 212 -5.01 13.28 11.78
N SER A 213 -4.63 12.78 10.60
CA SER A 213 -4.72 13.54 9.35
C SER A 213 -6.18 13.85 8.99
N ILE A 214 -7.10 12.89 9.14
CA ILE A 214 -8.54 13.12 8.93
C ILE A 214 -9.07 14.21 9.87
N ALA A 215 -8.71 14.16 11.16
CA ALA A 215 -9.18 15.13 12.16
C ALA A 215 -8.65 16.56 11.91
N ARG A 216 -7.46 16.69 11.30
CA ARG A 216 -6.87 18.00 10.91
C ARG A 216 -7.35 18.49 9.56
N SER A 217 -7.71 17.57 8.66
CA SER A 217 -8.11 17.89 7.29
C SER A 217 -9.55 18.41 7.23
N SER A 218 -9.83 19.21 6.20
CA SER A 218 -11.19 19.51 5.76
C SER A 218 -11.77 18.33 4.97
N PHE A 219 -11.86 17.14 5.59
CA PHE A 219 -12.29 15.89 4.95
C PHE A 219 -13.53 16.05 4.06
N MET A 220 -14.50 16.84 4.53
CA MET A 220 -15.76 17.10 3.82
C MET A 220 -15.62 17.91 2.53
N SER A 221 -14.54 18.70 2.41
CA SER A 221 -14.22 19.43 1.18
C SER A 221 -13.61 18.51 0.11
N SER A 222 -12.76 17.57 0.53
CA SER A 222 -12.17 16.58 -0.38
C SER A 222 -13.23 15.68 -1.00
N LEU A 223 -14.30 15.31 -0.27
CA LEU A 223 -15.40 14.50 -0.82
C LEU A 223 -16.16 15.19 -1.96
N LYS A 224 -16.12 16.53 -2.01
CA LYS A 224 -16.76 17.31 -3.07
C LYS A 224 -15.94 17.34 -4.36
N GLU A 225 -14.66 16.95 -4.31
CA GLU A 225 -13.81 16.90 -5.49
C GLU A 225 -14.18 15.68 -6.36
N TRP A 226 -14.89 15.93 -7.46
CA TRP A 226 -15.36 14.89 -8.38
C TRP A 226 -14.23 14.02 -8.94
N ARG A 227 -13.01 14.58 -9.07
CA ARG A 227 -11.83 13.84 -9.55
C ARG A 227 -11.46 12.65 -8.65
N ILE A 228 -11.71 12.74 -7.34
CA ILE A 228 -11.45 11.61 -6.42
C ILE A 228 -12.38 10.44 -6.74
N TRP A 229 -13.66 10.70 -7.02
CA TRP A 229 -14.63 9.66 -7.38
C TRP A 229 -14.29 9.00 -8.71
N VAL A 230 -13.91 9.78 -9.72
CA VAL A 230 -13.48 9.24 -11.01
C VAL A 230 -12.20 8.43 -10.87
N PHE A 231 -11.25 8.91 -10.06
CA PHE A 231 -10.04 8.15 -9.72
C PHE A 231 -10.38 6.81 -9.06
N ILE A 232 -11.30 6.79 -8.09
CA ILE A 232 -11.75 5.57 -7.41
C ILE A 232 -12.32 4.56 -8.41
N VAL A 233 -13.20 5.00 -9.32
CA VAL A 233 -13.79 4.10 -10.33
C VAL A 233 -12.72 3.54 -11.27
N LEU A 234 -11.84 4.40 -11.79
CA LEU A 234 -10.78 3.97 -12.71
C LEU A 234 -9.83 2.98 -12.05
N ARG A 235 -9.46 3.24 -10.80
CA ARG A 235 -8.39 2.52 -10.12
C ARG A 235 -8.87 1.31 -9.32
N MET A 236 -10.05 1.35 -8.71
CA MET A 236 -10.59 0.25 -7.90
C MET A 236 -11.57 -0.65 -8.64
N ILE A 237 -12.08 -0.25 -9.82
CA ILE A 237 -13.03 -1.05 -10.59
C ILE A 237 -12.45 -1.39 -11.97
N ILE A 238 -12.14 -0.37 -12.77
CA ILE A 238 -11.72 -0.58 -14.17
C ILE A 238 -10.36 -1.30 -14.23
N LEU A 239 -9.39 -0.90 -13.40
CA LEU A 239 -8.06 -1.50 -13.40
C LEU A 239 -8.08 -3.00 -13.02
N PRO A 240 -8.73 -3.46 -11.93
CA PRO A 240 -8.87 -4.89 -11.66
C PRO A 240 -9.55 -5.68 -12.79
N ILE A 241 -10.58 -5.11 -13.43
CA ILE A 241 -11.26 -5.75 -14.57
C ILE A 241 -10.30 -5.93 -15.75
N ILE A 242 -9.54 -4.89 -16.09
CA ILE A 242 -8.53 -4.95 -17.16
C ILE A 242 -7.48 -6.02 -16.84
N VAL A 243 -6.99 -6.09 -15.60
CA VAL A 243 -6.03 -7.12 -15.16
C VAL A 243 -6.60 -8.53 -15.38
N VAL A 244 -7.86 -8.77 -14.98
CA VAL A 244 -8.51 -10.08 -15.17
C VAL A 244 -8.65 -10.42 -16.66
N ILE A 245 -9.09 -9.47 -17.49
CA ILE A 245 -9.30 -9.70 -18.94
C ILE A 245 -7.97 -10.01 -19.63
N ILE A 246 -6.94 -9.20 -19.39
CA ILE A 246 -5.61 -9.38 -20.01
C ILE A 246 -5.01 -10.72 -19.59
N MET A 247 -4.99 -11.02 -18.29
CA MET A 247 -4.40 -12.26 -17.81
C MET A 247 -5.18 -13.50 -18.26
N LYS A 248 -6.52 -13.42 -18.31
CA LYS A 248 -7.34 -14.50 -18.89
C LYS A 248 -7.04 -14.70 -20.38
N GLY A 249 -6.94 -13.63 -21.15
CA GLY A 249 -6.61 -13.69 -22.58
C GLY A 249 -5.22 -14.27 -22.86
N MET A 250 -4.27 -14.04 -21.95
CA MET A 250 -2.92 -14.61 -22.00
C MET A 250 -2.82 -16.01 -21.38
N SER A 251 -3.95 -16.62 -20.99
CA SER A 251 -4.02 -17.98 -20.41
C SER A 251 -3.19 -18.18 -19.13
N PHE A 252 -3.11 -17.15 -18.28
CA PHE A 252 -2.55 -17.28 -16.93
C PHE A 252 -3.41 -18.21 -16.06
N ASP A 253 -2.80 -18.81 -15.04
CA ASP A 253 -3.53 -19.69 -14.13
C ASP A 253 -4.54 -18.92 -13.26
N LYS A 254 -5.65 -19.57 -12.90
CA LYS A 254 -6.73 -18.98 -12.11
C LYS A 254 -6.24 -18.42 -10.76
N THR A 255 -5.24 -19.04 -10.16
CA THR A 255 -4.70 -18.63 -8.86
C THR A 255 -3.95 -17.30 -8.97
N ALA A 256 -3.10 -17.15 -9.98
CA ALA A 256 -2.43 -15.89 -10.30
C ALA A 256 -3.45 -14.79 -10.59
N ILE A 257 -4.44 -15.05 -11.45
CA ILE A 257 -5.44 -14.05 -11.83
C ILE A 257 -6.18 -13.52 -10.60
N LEU A 258 -6.63 -14.40 -9.70
CA LEU A 258 -7.33 -14.00 -8.48
C LEU A 258 -6.43 -13.21 -7.52
N GLY A 259 -5.16 -13.61 -7.36
CA GLY A 259 -4.19 -12.89 -6.55
C GLY A 259 -3.94 -11.46 -7.07
N MET A 260 -3.70 -11.33 -8.37
CA MET A 260 -3.47 -10.03 -9.02
C MET A 260 -4.73 -9.15 -9.02
N CYS A 261 -5.91 -9.74 -9.24
CA CYS A 261 -7.19 -9.05 -9.17
C CYS A 261 -7.42 -8.44 -7.78
N LEU A 262 -7.16 -9.21 -6.71
CA LEU A 262 -7.29 -8.69 -5.35
C LEU A 262 -6.32 -7.53 -5.11
N MET A 263 -5.04 -7.69 -5.46
CA MET A 263 -4.03 -6.65 -5.26
C MET A 263 -4.29 -5.38 -6.08
N ALA A 264 -4.97 -5.50 -7.21
CA ALA A 264 -5.48 -4.35 -7.97
C ALA A 264 -6.64 -3.64 -7.25
N ALA A 265 -7.52 -4.41 -6.59
CA ALA A 265 -8.78 -3.93 -6.00
C ALA A 265 -8.65 -3.36 -4.57
N VAL A 266 -7.58 -3.68 -3.82
CA VAL A 266 -7.38 -3.15 -2.46
C VAL A 266 -7.34 -1.61 -2.44
N PRO A 267 -7.79 -0.92 -1.38
CA PRO A 267 -7.86 0.54 -1.36
C PRO A 267 -6.47 1.21 -1.36
N VAL A 268 -6.43 2.54 -1.33
CA VAL A 268 -5.17 3.30 -1.28
C VAL A 268 -4.40 2.98 0.00
N GLY A 269 -3.06 2.93 -0.09
CA GLY A 269 -2.20 2.60 1.04
C GLY A 269 -1.89 3.80 1.93
N ASN A 270 -1.49 3.54 3.18
CA ASN A 270 -1.22 4.59 4.17
C ASN A 270 0.20 5.18 4.06
N LEU A 271 1.19 4.41 3.58
CA LEU A 271 2.58 4.87 3.57
C LEU A 271 2.80 6.19 2.81
N PRO A 272 2.20 6.44 1.62
CA PRO A 272 2.31 7.74 0.96
C PRO A 272 1.92 8.92 1.86
N MET A 273 0.84 8.76 2.63
CA MET A 273 0.35 9.79 3.56
C MET A 273 1.32 9.99 4.72
N ILE A 274 1.81 8.90 5.31
CA ILE A 274 2.76 8.96 6.43
C ILE A 274 4.08 9.60 5.97
N GLN A 275 4.55 9.28 4.77
CA GLN A 275 5.76 9.88 4.21
C GLN A 275 5.57 11.36 3.89
N ALA A 276 4.39 11.76 3.40
CA ALA A 276 4.05 13.17 3.19
C ALA A 276 3.97 13.94 4.53
N GLU A 277 3.38 13.35 5.58
CA GLU A 277 3.33 13.92 6.93
C GLU A 277 4.73 14.09 7.52
N LYS A 278 5.61 13.08 7.37
CA LYS A 278 7.03 13.15 7.77
C LYS A 278 7.74 14.35 7.12
N LYS A 279 7.40 14.67 5.86
CA LYS A 279 7.94 15.82 5.13
C LYS A 279 7.22 17.14 5.45
N GLY A 280 6.15 17.13 6.26
CA GLY A 280 5.37 18.32 6.62
C GLY A 280 4.46 18.84 5.50
N MET A 281 4.07 17.98 4.56
CA MET A 281 3.17 18.32 3.46
C MET A 281 1.70 18.27 3.89
N ASP A 282 0.82 18.93 3.15
CA ASP A 282 -0.62 18.78 3.33
C ASP A 282 -1.08 17.38 2.92
N THR A 283 -1.51 16.59 3.91
CA THR A 283 -1.93 15.20 3.73
C THR A 283 -3.42 15.04 3.45
N SER A 284 -4.20 16.13 3.37
CA SER A 284 -5.67 16.12 3.28
C SER A 284 -6.19 15.28 2.10
N VAL A 285 -5.58 15.43 0.91
CA VAL A 285 -6.00 14.66 -0.28
C VAL A 285 -5.78 13.16 -0.08
N LEU A 286 -4.62 12.77 0.45
CA LEU A 286 -4.27 11.37 0.70
C LEU A 286 -5.17 10.77 1.78
N ALA A 287 -5.36 11.46 2.90
CA ALA A 287 -6.19 10.97 4.00
C ALA A 287 -7.65 10.78 3.58
N SER A 288 -8.21 11.74 2.84
CA SER A 288 -9.57 11.62 2.29
C SER A 288 -9.69 10.45 1.32
N ALA A 289 -8.75 10.30 0.39
CA ALA A 289 -8.78 9.19 -0.56
C ALA A 289 -8.64 7.83 0.14
N ILE A 290 -7.75 7.70 1.13
CA ILE A 290 -7.60 6.46 1.91
C ILE A 290 -8.91 6.12 2.63
N ALA A 291 -9.53 7.08 3.32
CA ALA A 291 -10.77 6.84 4.05
C ALA A 291 -11.92 6.42 3.11
N VAL A 292 -12.13 7.15 2.00
CA VAL A 292 -13.20 6.83 1.05
C VAL A 292 -12.95 5.49 0.38
N THR A 293 -11.73 5.26 -0.12
CA THR A 293 -11.39 4.01 -0.80
C THR A 293 -11.52 2.82 0.14
N THR A 294 -11.16 2.97 1.42
CA THR A 294 -11.34 1.91 2.43
C THR A 294 -12.81 1.53 2.58
N VAL A 295 -13.72 2.50 2.70
CA VAL A 295 -15.17 2.22 2.77
C VAL A 295 -15.70 1.61 1.47
N VAL A 296 -15.29 2.14 0.32
CA VAL A 296 -15.71 1.62 -1.00
C VAL A 296 -15.14 0.21 -1.26
N SER A 297 -13.99 -0.13 -0.65
CA SER A 297 -13.33 -1.43 -0.82
C SER A 297 -14.19 -2.61 -0.38
N VAL A 298 -15.09 -2.42 0.60
CA VAL A 298 -15.97 -3.49 1.10
C VAL A 298 -16.82 -4.06 -0.01
N VAL A 299 -17.46 -3.17 -0.77
CA VAL A 299 -18.36 -3.56 -1.87
C VAL A 299 -17.53 -3.96 -3.09
N THR A 300 -16.54 -3.16 -3.47
CA THR A 300 -15.77 -3.37 -4.70
C THR A 300 -14.96 -4.67 -4.66
N ILE A 301 -14.23 -4.97 -3.58
CA ILE A 301 -13.48 -6.24 -3.46
C ILE A 301 -14.44 -7.42 -3.48
N THR A 302 -15.55 -7.36 -2.72
CA THR A 302 -16.53 -8.45 -2.66
C THR A 302 -17.09 -8.77 -4.05
N VAL A 303 -17.54 -7.75 -4.78
CA VAL A 303 -18.14 -7.92 -6.11
C VAL A 303 -17.09 -8.39 -7.12
N LEU A 304 -15.92 -7.74 -7.17
CA LEU A 304 -14.88 -8.06 -8.16
C LEU A 304 -14.35 -9.48 -8.01
N ILE A 305 -14.08 -9.92 -6.77
CA ILE A 305 -13.60 -11.28 -6.54
C ILE A 305 -14.69 -12.32 -6.83
N ALA A 306 -15.95 -12.04 -6.49
CA ALA A 306 -17.06 -12.92 -6.84
C ALA A 306 -17.21 -13.07 -8.36
N VAL A 307 -17.18 -11.97 -9.10
CA VAL A 307 -17.26 -11.96 -10.57
C VAL A 307 -16.04 -12.65 -11.20
N ALA A 308 -14.83 -12.33 -10.75
CA ALA A 308 -13.61 -12.95 -11.24
C ALA A 308 -13.63 -14.47 -11.02
N THR A 309 -14.10 -14.93 -9.86
CA THR A 309 -14.21 -16.36 -9.55
C THR A 309 -15.23 -17.08 -10.43
N ALA A 310 -16.33 -16.40 -10.80
CA ALA A 310 -17.37 -16.95 -11.65
C ALA A 310 -17.00 -17.01 -13.14
N VAL A 311 -16.15 -16.09 -13.61
CA VAL A 311 -15.75 -15.98 -15.02
C VAL A 311 -14.49 -16.79 -15.35
N LEU A 312 -13.71 -17.20 -14.34
CA LEU A 312 -12.51 -18.05 -14.47
C LEU A 312 -12.84 -19.52 -14.26
#